data_AF-A0A0F5I1U7-F1
#
_entry.id   AF-A0A0F5I1U7-F1
#
_cell.length_a   1.000
_cell.length_b   1.000
_cell.length_c   1.000
_cell.angle_alpha   90.00
_cell.angle_beta   90.00
_cell.angle_gamma   90.00
#
_symmetry.space_group_name_H-M   'P 1'
#
loop_
_entity.id
_entity.type
_entity.pdbx_description
1 polymer ?
#
loop_
_entity_poly.entity_id
_entity_poly.type
_entity_poly.pdbx_seq_one_letter_code
_entity_poly.pdbx_strand_id
1 'polypeptide(L)' 'MEKRIIEKVKDQVCLVRADKGNKHIELCFYSLADALSYAQERKYESVEG' A
#
# COMPACT_ATOMS: atom_id res chain seq x y z
N MET A 1 -9.09 -5.79 -12.18
CA MET A 1 -9.11 -4.76 -11.13
C MET A 1 -7.70 -4.59 -10.62
N GLU A 2 -7.13 -3.41 -10.78
CA GLU A 2 -5.84 -3.06 -10.19
C GLU A 2 -6.04 -2.92 -8.68
N LYS A 3 -5.41 -3.79 -7.89
CA LYS A 3 -5.48 -3.73 -6.42
C LYS A 3 -4.24 -3.02 -5.90
N ARG A 4 -4.47 -2.02 -5.04
CA ARG A 4 -3.43 -1.38 -4.24
C ARG A 4 -3.56 -1.87 -2.82
N ILE A 5 -2.46 -2.37 -2.29
CA ILE A 5 -2.37 -2.95 -0.95
C ILE A 5 -1.24 -2.27 -0.19
N ILE A 6 -1.42 -2.10 1.11
CA ILE A 6 -0.34 -1.65 1.99
C ILE A 6 0.45 -2.88 2.41
N GLU A 7 1.76 -2.90 2.14
CA GLU A 7 2.65 -3.98 2.57
C GLU A 7 3.82 -3.41 3.37
N LYS A 8 4.27 -4.15 4.39
CA LYS A 8 5.51 -3.82 5.09
C LYS A 8 6.71 -4.37 4.29
N VAL A 9 7.57 -3.47 3.81
CA VAL A 9 8.79 -3.81 3.07
C VAL A 9 9.98 -3.40 3.92
N LYS A 10 10.65 -4.40 4.52
CA LYS A 10 11.72 -4.20 5.51
C LYS A 10 11.21 -3.38 6.71
N ASP A 11 11.73 -2.18 6.91
CA ASP A 11 11.36 -1.26 8.00
C ASP A 11 10.42 -0.13 7.55
N GLN A 12 9.94 -0.15 6.30
CA GLN A 12 9.01 0.84 5.77
C GLN A 12 7.66 0.22 5.46
N VAL A 13 6.61 1.04 5.50
CA VAL A 13 5.26 0.65 5.09
C VAL A 13 5.03 1.23 3.71
N CYS A 14 4.74 0.42 2.70
CA CYS A 14 4.64 0.87 1.32
C CYS A 14 3.28 0.51 0.69
N LEU A 15 2.78 1.40 -0.14
CA LEU A 15 1.68 1.13 -1.06
C LEU A 15 2.22 0.38 -2.27
N VAL A 16 1.69 -0.81 -2.49
CA VAL A 16 2.09 -1.70 -3.56
C VAL A 16 0.90 -1.90 -4.50
N ARG A 17 1.13 -1.70 -5.80
CA ARG A 17 0.18 -2.07 -6.84
C ARG A 17 0.51 -3.47 -7.35
N ALA A 18 -0.49 -4.35 -7.31
CA ALA A 18 -0.36 -5.70 -7.82
C ALA A 18 -0.93 -5.78 -9.25
N ASP A 19 -0.05 -5.95 -10.24
CA ASP A 19 -0.38 -6.08 -11.66
C ASP A 19 0.05 -7.45 -12.18
N LYS A 20 -0.91 -8.35 -12.43
CA LYS A 20 -0.71 -9.66 -13.09
C LYS A 20 0.53 -10.44 -12.62
N GLY A 21 0.74 -10.51 -11.30
CA GLY A 21 1.86 -11.24 -10.67
C GLY A 21 3.10 -10.40 -10.37
N ASN A 22 3.14 -9.14 -10.83
CA ASN A 22 4.18 -8.18 -10.47
C ASN A 22 3.68 -7.23 -9.38
N LYS A 23 4.54 -6.99 -8.39
CA LYS A 23 4.33 -5.99 -7.34
C LYS A 23 5.17 -4.76 -7.65
N HIS A 24 4.52 -3.62 -7.78
CA HIS A 24 5.19 -2.33 -7.96
C HIS A 24 4.98 -1.47 -6.72
N ILE A 25 6.08 -1.09 -6.08
CA ILE A 25 6.06 -0.11 -5.00
C ILE A 25 5.76 1.26 -5.63
N GLU A 26 4.62 1.85 -5.25
CA GLU A 26 4.23 3.20 -5.70
C GLU A 26 4.68 4.27 -4.71
N LEU A 27 4.48 4.03 -3.41
CA LEU A 27 4.78 4.99 -2.35
C LEU A 27 5.25 4.26 -1.09
N CYS A 28 6.12 4.89 -0.29
CA CYS A 28 6.47 4.40 1.04
C CYS A 28 6.25 5.49 2.09
N PHE A 29 5.88 5.04 3.28
CA PHE A 29 5.47 5.84 4.42
C PHE A 29 6.38 5.56 5.61
N TYR A 30 6.55 6.56 6.46
CA TYR A 30 7.28 6.45 7.71
C TYR A 30 6.56 5.58 8.74
N SER A 31 5.22 5.60 8.74
CA SER A 31 4.41 4.82 9.68
C SER A 31 3.21 4.17 9.00
N LEU A 32 2.67 3.13 9.65
CA LEU A 32 1.43 2.49 9.20
C LEU A 32 0.24 3.46 9.26
N ALA A 33 0.21 4.35 10.25
CA ALA A 33 -0.85 5.35 10.37
C ALA A 33 -0.91 6.27 9.15
N ASP A 34 0.24 6.77 8.68
CA ASP A 34 0.32 7.63 7.49
C ASP A 34 -0.16 6.89 6.23
N ALA A 35 0.24 5.63 6.09
CA ALA A 35 -0.16 4.79 4.96
C ALA A 35 -1.68 4.55 4.95
N LEU A 36 -2.27 4.28 6.12
CA LEU A 36 -3.71 4.07 6.28
C LEU A 36 -4.51 5.33 6.02
N SER A 37 -4.08 6.48 6.56
CA SER A 37 -4.72 7.77 6.29
C SER A 37 -4.72 8.09 4.78
N TYR A 38 -3.59 7.89 4.11
CA TYR A 38 -3.50 8.08 2.66
C TYR A 38 -4.43 7.13 1.89
N ALA A 39 -4.47 5.85 2.25
CA ALA A 39 -5.34 4.88 1.60
C ALA A 39 -6.83 5.19 1.81
N GLN A 40 -7.21 5.67 3.00
CA GLN A 40 -8.58 6.06 3.32
C GLN A 40 -9.03 7.28 2.50
N GLU A 41 -8.20 8.33 2.41
CA GLU A 41 -8.49 9.51 1.58
C GLU A 41 -8.68 9.14 0.10
N ARG A 42 -7.90 8.17 -0.37
CA ARG A 42 -7.94 7.69 -1.76
C ARG A 42 -8.97 6.59 -2.01
N LYS A 43 -9.69 6.15 -0.96
CA LYS A 43 -10.66 5.04 -1.01
C LYS A 43 -10.07 3.75 -1.58
N TYR A 44 -8.84 3.41 -1.21
CA TYR A 44 -8.26 2.11 -1.54
C TYR A 44 -8.83 1.03 -0.62
N GLU A 45 -9.44 -0.01 -1.19
CA GLU A 45 -10.27 -0.99 -0.46
C GLU A 45 -9.50 -2.17 0.16
N SER A 46 -8.19 -2.08 0.39
CA SER A 46 -7.43 -3.27 0.80
C SER A 46 -6.23 -2.94 1.67
N VAL A 47 -6.40 -3.17 2.98
CA VAL A 47 -5.29 -3.32 3.92
C VAL A 47 -5.23 -4.82 4.23
N GLU A 48 -4.29 -5.54 3.64
CA GLU A 48 -3.89 -6.85 4.17
C GLU A 48 -2.65 -6.62 5.02
N GLY A 49 -2.85 -6.67 6.34
CA GLY A 49 -1.79 -6.55 7.34
C GLY A 49 -1.06 -7.86 7.58
#